data_AF-A0A383D4N2-F1
#
_entry.id   AF-A0A383D4N2-F1
#
_cell.length_a   1.000
_cell.length_b   1.000
_cell.length_c   1.000
_cell.angle_alpha   90.00
_cell.angle_beta   90.00
_cell.angle_gamma   90.00
#
_symmetry.space_group_name_H-M   'P 1'
#
loop_
_entity.id
_entity.type
_entity.pdbx_description
1 polymer ?
#
loop_
_entity_poly.entity_id
_entity_poly.type
_entity_poly.pdbx_seq_one_letter_code
_entity_poly.pdbx_strand_id
1 'polypeptide(L)'
;MEMVIKCPACSLDLTVEDTAAGSQLKCPKCNTLLVVPAIAEAPKEVAPQSISGASDEQLAAKLAGAYHSLANEVGKAIVGQNEVIEQIIIAI
;
A
#
# COMPACT_ATOMS: atom_id res chain seq x y z
N MET A 1 26.99 16.86 -14.75
CA MET A 1 26.04 15.93 -15.39
C MET A 1 24.64 16.42 -15.03
N GLU A 2 23.69 16.24 -15.94
CA GLU A 2 22.32 16.78 -15.82
C GLU A 2 21.34 15.61 -15.76
N MET A 3 20.35 15.69 -14.87
CA MET A 3 19.30 14.69 -14.74
C MET A 3 17.92 15.32 -14.92
N VAL A 4 17.00 14.58 -15.51
CA VAL A 4 15.61 15.02 -15.69
C VAL A 4 14.75 14.44 -14.58
N ILE A 5 14.12 15.31 -13.79
CA ILE A 5 13.18 14.95 -12.73
C ILE A 5 11.79 15.47 -13.02
N LYS A 6 10.76 14.71 -12.65
CA LYS A 6 9.36 15.12 -12.80
C LYS A 6 8.88 15.80 -11.53
N CYS A 7 8.27 16.98 -11.68
CA CYS A 7 7.62 17.65 -10.56
C CYS A 7 6.38 16.84 -10.10
N PRO A 8 6.25 16.49 -8.81
CA PRO A 8 5.11 15.69 -8.32
C PRO A 8 3.76 16.43 -8.37
N ALA A 9 3.77 17.76 -8.46
CA ALA A 9 2.55 18.56 -8.47
C ALA A 9 2.02 18.86 -9.88
N CYS A 10 2.92 19.14 -10.84
CA CYS A 10 2.52 19.57 -12.19
C CYS A 10 3.02 18.66 -13.31
N SER A 11 3.73 17.58 -12.98
CA SER A 11 4.32 16.61 -13.90
C SER A 11 5.23 17.23 -14.98
N LEU A 12 5.77 18.42 -14.71
CA LEU A 12 6.73 19.07 -15.60
C LEU A 12 8.09 18.38 -15.48
N ASP A 13 8.71 18.11 -16.62
CA ASP A 13 10.09 17.65 -16.71
C ASP A 13 11.04 18.83 -16.41
N LEU A 14 11.84 18.69 -15.36
CA LEU A 14 12.82 19.67 -14.91
C LEU A 14 14.21 19.09 -15.08
N THR A 15 15.04 19.75 -15.89
CA THR A 15 16.46 19.43 -15.97
C THR A 15 17.17 20.10 -14.79
N VAL A 16 17.79 19.29 -13.94
CA VAL A 16 18.55 19.76 -12.77
C VAL A 16 19.96 19.21 -12.83
N GLU A 17 20.91 19.98 -12.30
CA GLU A 17 22.29 19.53 -12.18
C GLU A 17 22.41 18.48 -11.08
N ASP A 18 23.23 17.45 -11.27
CA ASP A 18 23.39 16.39 -10.27
C ASP A 18 23.94 16.90 -8.92
N THR A 19 24.63 18.04 -8.94
CA THR A 19 25.10 18.73 -7.73
C THR A 19 23.96 19.25 -6.86
N ALA A 20 22.75 19.42 -7.42
CA ALA A 20 21.55 19.81 -6.69
C ALA A 20 20.82 18.62 -6.03
N ALA A 21 21.34 17.39 -6.17
CA ALA A 21 20.86 16.20 -5.47
C ALA A 21 20.70 16.46 -3.95
N GLY A 22 19.50 16.24 -3.43
CA GLY A 22 19.17 16.47 -2.01
C GLY A 22 18.79 17.91 -1.65
N SER A 23 18.91 18.86 -2.58
CA SER A 23 18.51 20.26 -2.35
C SER A 23 17.02 20.49 -2.60
N GLN A 24 16.45 21.49 -1.91
CA GLN A 24 15.08 21.96 -2.14
C GLN A 24 15.09 23.01 -3.23
N LEU A 25 14.33 22.79 -4.30
CA LEU A 25 14.14 23.73 -5.38
C LEU A 25 12.67 24.08 -5.59
N LYS A 26 12.44 25.25 -6.15
CA LYS A 26 11.09 25.74 -6.46
C LYS A 26 10.79 25.47 -7.93
N CYS A 27 9.67 24.78 -8.20
CA CYS A 27 9.25 24.55 -9.58
C CYS A 27 8.86 25.89 -10.25
N PRO A 28 9.38 26.22 -11.45
CA PRO A 28 9.05 27.47 -12.14
C PRO A 28 7.59 27.54 -12.65
N LYS A 29 6.90 26.38 -12.77
CA LYS A 29 5.53 26.33 -13.30
C LYS A 29 4.47 26.41 -12.22
N CYS A 30 4.61 25.62 -11.16
CA CYS A 30 3.60 25.54 -10.09
C CYS A 30 4.04 26.18 -8.78
N ASN A 31 5.27 26.71 -8.70
CA ASN A 31 5.85 27.29 -7.49
C ASN A 31 5.93 26.34 -6.27
N THR A 32 5.71 25.05 -6.47
CA THR A 32 5.83 24.02 -5.42
C THR A 32 7.30 23.78 -5.09
N LEU A 33 7.60 23.70 -3.80
CA LEU A 33 8.90 23.26 -3.29
C LEU A 33 9.02 21.75 -3.48
N LEU A 34 10.05 21.30 -4.17
CA LEU A 34 10.35 19.88 -4.37
C LEU A 34 11.79 19.59 -3.98
N VAL A 35 12.02 18.40 -3.46
CA VAL A 35 13.35 17.91 -3.10
C VAL A 35 13.88 17.08 -4.27
N VAL A 36 15.08 17.40 -4.76
CA VAL A 36 15.74 16.57 -5.78
C VAL A 36 16.14 15.25 -5.12
N PRO A 37 15.69 14.10 -5.64
CA PRO A 37 16.14 12.81 -5.11
C PRO A 37 17.65 12.70 -5.37
N ALA A 38 18.44 12.62 -4.30
CA ALA A 38 19.83 12.25 -4.45
C ALA A 38 19.88 10.81 -4.92
N ILE A 39 20.50 10.55 -6.07
CA ILE A 39 20.89 9.21 -6.48
C ILE A 39 22.06 8.81 -5.58
N ALA A 40 21.78 8.56 -4.30
CA ALA A 40 22.58 7.63 -3.54
C ALA A 40 22.29 6.25 -4.15
N GLU A 41 23.34 5.52 -4.49
CA GLU A 41 23.25 4.17 -5.02
C GLU A 41 22.22 3.32 -4.26
N ALA A 42 21.35 2.67 -5.06
CA ALA A 42 20.29 1.75 -4.68
C ALA A 42 19.15 2.33 -3.81
N PRO A 43 17.89 2.23 -4.30
CA PRO A 43 16.76 2.20 -3.39
C PRO A 43 17.05 1.12 -2.36
N LYS A 44 17.07 1.50 -1.07
CA LYS A 44 16.75 0.54 -0.03
C LYS A 44 15.42 -0.05 -0.45
N GLU A 45 15.47 -1.27 -0.96
CA GLU A 45 14.37 -2.21 -0.91
C GLU A 45 13.64 -1.93 0.40
N VAL A 46 12.36 -1.61 0.28
CA VAL A 46 11.42 -1.73 1.39
C VAL A 46 11.56 -3.19 1.79
N ALA A 47 12.46 -3.44 2.74
CA ALA A 47 12.62 -4.73 3.35
C ALA A 47 11.19 -5.15 3.75
N PRO A 48 10.73 -6.36 3.40
CA PRO A 48 9.54 -6.88 4.02
C PRO A 48 9.81 -6.71 5.51
N GLN A 49 8.95 -5.94 6.19
CA GLN A 49 9.06 -5.76 7.62
C GLN A 49 8.96 -7.17 8.20
N SER A 50 10.11 -7.75 8.50
CA SER A 50 10.21 -9.05 9.13
C SER A 50 9.50 -8.85 10.45
N ILE A 51 8.36 -9.50 10.61
CA ILE A 51 7.66 -9.63 11.89
C ILE A 51 8.52 -10.57 12.75
N SER A 52 9.74 -10.16 13.09
CA SER A 52 10.67 -10.90 13.94
C SER A 52 10.36 -10.60 15.41
N GLY A 53 9.09 -10.64 15.76
CA GLY A 53 8.61 -10.33 17.11
C GLY A 53 7.25 -10.91 17.45
N ALA A 54 6.62 -11.68 16.55
CA ALA A 54 5.50 -12.52 16.96
C ALA A 54 6.09 -13.80 17.57
N SER A 55 5.85 -14.05 18.86
CA SER A 55 6.12 -15.38 19.42
C SER A 55 5.31 -16.44 18.66
N ASP A 56 5.74 -17.69 18.70
CA ASP A 56 5.03 -18.80 18.04
C ASP A 56 3.56 -18.87 18.49
N GLU A 57 3.27 -18.60 19.77
CA GLU A 57 1.91 -18.41 20.29
C GLU A 57 1.12 -17.30 19.58
N GLN A 58 1.73 -16.13 19.35
CA GLN A 58 1.08 -15.01 18.68
C GLN A 58 0.83 -15.31 17.21
N LEU A 59 1.74 -16.04 16.55
CA LEU A 59 1.56 -16.50 15.19
C LEU A 59 0.41 -17.51 15.10
N ALA A 60 0.39 -18.51 15.99
CA ALA A 60 -0.66 -19.52 16.05
C ALA A 60 -2.04 -18.88 16.31
N ALA A 61 -2.13 -17.92 17.24
CA ALA A 61 -3.37 -17.20 17.51
C ALA A 61 -3.87 -16.41 16.29
N LYS A 62 -2.97 -15.71 15.58
CA LYS A 62 -3.32 -15.00 14.34
C LYS A 62 -3.81 -15.94 13.26
N LEU A 63 -3.14 -17.08 13.07
CA LEU A 63 -3.50 -18.06 12.05
C LEU A 63 -4.88 -18.68 12.34
N ALA A 64 -5.14 -19.04 13.60
CA ALA A 64 -6.43 -19.58 14.03
C ALA A 64 -7.58 -18.56 13.87
N GLY A 65 -7.33 -17.28 14.17
CA GLY A 65 -8.29 -16.20 13.98
C GLY A 65 -8.58 -15.92 12.49
N ALA A 66 -7.53 -15.96 11.66
CA ALA A 66 -7.68 -15.83 10.21
C ALA A 66 -8.51 -16.98 9.62
N TYR A 67 -8.25 -18.23 10.04
CA TYR A 67 -9.03 -19.40 9.62
C TYR A 67 -10.52 -19.26 9.99
N HIS A 68 -10.83 -18.87 11.23
CA HIS A 68 -12.23 -18.66 11.66
C HIS A 68 -12.93 -17.58 10.83
N SER A 69 -12.23 -16.48 10.54
CA SER A 69 -12.78 -15.39 9.75
C SER A 69 -13.08 -15.83 8.32
N LEU A 70 -12.14 -16.54 7.68
CA LEU A 70 -12.37 -17.11 6.36
C LEU A 70 -13.53 -18.10 6.38
N ALA A 71 -13.57 -19.03 7.34
CA ALA A 71 -14.64 -20.02 7.44
C ALA A 71 -16.01 -19.37 7.61
N ASN A 72 -16.11 -18.27 8.36
CA ASN A 72 -17.35 -17.53 8.53
C ASN A 72 -17.80 -16.84 7.23
N GLU A 73 -16.91 -16.13 6.55
CA GLU A 73 -17.24 -15.44 5.29
C GLU A 73 -17.55 -16.43 4.16
N VAL A 74 -16.78 -17.51 4.06
CA VAL A 74 -17.03 -18.60 3.12
C VAL A 74 -18.34 -19.31 3.47
N GLY A 75 -18.64 -19.53 4.75
CA GLY A 75 -19.92 -20.08 5.21
C GLY A 75 -21.10 -19.22 4.78
N LYS A 76 -21.02 -17.89 4.95
CA LYS A 76 -22.03 -16.95 4.46
C LYS A 76 -22.22 -17.00 2.95
N ALA A 77 -21.12 -17.15 2.20
CA ALA A 77 -21.15 -17.21 0.74
C ALA A 77 -21.70 -18.56 0.23
N ILE A 78 -21.34 -19.68 0.87
CA ILE A 78 -21.80 -21.03 0.50
C ILE A 78 -23.26 -21.24 0.87
N VAL A 79 -23.71 -20.72 2.02
CA VAL A 79 -25.12 -20.76 2.45
C VAL A 79 -25.95 -19.66 1.76
N GLY A 80 -25.38 -18.96 0.77
CA GLY A 80 -26.08 -18.16 -0.25
C GLY A 80 -27.45 -17.60 0.16
N GLN A 81 -27.44 -16.41 0.77
CA GLN A 81 -28.62 -15.61 1.13
C GLN A 81 -29.42 -16.17 2.33
N ASN A 82 -29.01 -15.80 3.54
CA ASN A 82 -29.78 -16.00 4.77
C ASN A 82 -31.23 -15.42 4.73
N GLU A 83 -31.61 -14.68 3.67
CA GLU A 83 -32.94 -14.06 3.52
C GLU A 83 -33.93 -14.86 2.65
N VAL A 84 -33.50 -15.89 1.89
CA VAL A 84 -34.41 -16.59 0.94
C VAL A 84 -35.06 -17.84 1.54
N ILE A 85 -34.54 -18.38 2.64
CA ILE A 85 -35.10 -19.59 3.28
C ILE A 85 -36.41 -19.28 4.03
N GLU A 86 -36.60 -18.07 4.55
CA GLU A 86 -37.84 -17.72 5.26
C GLU A 86 -39.05 -17.49 4.32
N GLN A 87 -38.83 -17.13 3.06
CA GLN A 87 -39.94 -16.91 2.11
C GLN A 87 -40.60 -18.19 1.59
N ILE A 88 -40.01 -19.36 1.81
CA ILE A 88 -40.55 -20.65 1.33
C ILE A 88 -41.47 -21.32 2.36
N ILE A 89 -41.42 -20.94 3.64
CA ILE A 89 -42.19 -21.63 4.72
C ILE A 89 -43.58 -21.00 4.98
N ILE A 90 -43.91 -19.84 4.39
CA ILE A 90 -45.25 -19.21 4.56
C ILE A 90 -46.24 -19.57 3.43
N ALA A 91 -45.81 -20.32 2.41
CA ALA A 91 -46.65 -20.67 1.26
C ALA A 91 -47.07 -22.16 1.21
N ILE A 92 -47.14 -22.83 2.37
CA ILE A 92 -47.75 -24.17 2.51
C ILE A 92 -48.75 -24.15 3.67
#